data_AF-A0A9E5DXH0-F1
#
_entry.id   AF-A0A9E5DXH0-F1
#
_cell.length_a   1.000
_cell.length_b   1.000
_cell.length_c   1.000
_cell.angle_alpha   90.00
_cell.angle_beta   90.00
_cell.angle_gamma   90.00
#
_symmetry.space_group_name_H-M   'P 1'
#
loop_
_entity.id
_entity.type
_entity.pdbx_description
1 polymer ?
#
loop_
_entity_poly.entity_id
_entity_poly.type
_entity_poly.pdbx_seq_one_letter_code
_entity_poly.pdbx_strand_id
1 'polypeptide(L)'
;MKRRTATLWACSLACALGACATALPEQPAAAANASGAAVGGNASTGPATTVADAGSAVVGVTADAVAQPAAIADVLANPPPFAVLEPVGPGGSLQAGATAAPIKARAIQRLTVDMLERSLPIVLGKDATGKPIHWYGTGTVPMTDDAALGRALGRPDYNTITDEDTKPSILYTKFMDDMARDVCQRLLDSDAQKPAADRTLLRFVPLDGPTAVVDIQKNLRYLVLRFWGRYVPPSATATGPTAAGANGIESLQTLWQAAAGPTPQTKGQAAQGWRAVCVGLLVSPAFHLY
;
A
#
# COMPACT_ATOMS: atom_id res chain seq x y z
N MET A 1 18.69 -21.67 66.56
CA MET A 1 18.11 -20.65 65.68
C MET A 1 18.17 -21.15 64.23
N LYS A 2 17.02 -21.10 63.53
CA LYS A 2 16.72 -21.16 62.07
C LYS A 2 17.79 -21.76 61.11
N ARG A 3 17.56 -22.95 60.48
CA ARG A 3 16.86 -23.21 59.18
C ARG A 3 17.52 -22.45 58.00
N ARG A 4 17.96 -23.04 56.86
CA ARG A 4 17.39 -24.08 55.99
C ARG A 4 18.42 -24.59 54.95
N THR A 5 18.17 -25.82 54.51
CA THR A 5 18.57 -26.61 53.32
C THR A 5 18.59 -25.90 51.96
N ALA A 6 19.53 -26.32 51.09
CA ALA A 6 19.42 -26.27 49.63
C ALA A 6 19.94 -27.59 49.03
N THR A 7 19.03 -28.32 48.37
CA THR A 7 19.24 -29.62 47.73
C THR A 7 19.42 -29.39 46.23
N LEU A 8 20.53 -29.86 45.66
CA LEU A 8 20.79 -29.90 44.23
C LEU A 8 20.07 -31.11 43.61
N TRP A 9 19.34 -30.87 42.53
CA TRP A 9 18.65 -31.88 41.73
C TRP A 9 19.41 -32.09 40.42
N ALA A 10 19.68 -33.36 40.12
CA ALA A 10 20.26 -33.86 38.88
C ALA A 10 19.16 -34.37 37.93
N CYS A 11 19.50 -34.50 36.63
CA CYS A 11 18.92 -35.34 35.56
C CYS A 11 19.01 -34.55 34.23
N SER A 12 19.24 -35.06 33.02
CA SER A 12 19.60 -36.36 32.42
C SER A 12 19.78 -36.03 30.92
N LEU A 13 20.94 -36.28 30.32
CA LEU A 13 21.30 -37.45 29.50
C LEU A 13 20.35 -37.76 28.31
N ALA A 14 20.89 -37.53 27.10
CA ALA A 14 20.80 -38.30 25.85
C ALA A 14 19.44 -38.78 25.29
N CYS A 15 19.14 -38.37 24.05
CA CYS A 15 18.63 -39.29 23.03
C CYS A 15 18.98 -38.77 21.62
N ALA A 16 19.61 -39.64 20.82
CA ALA A 16 20.01 -39.43 19.43
C ALA A 16 19.17 -40.33 18.52
N LEU A 17 19.07 -39.94 17.25
CA LEU A 17 18.71 -40.73 16.06
C LEU A 17 17.27 -41.29 15.97
N GLY A 18 16.57 -40.89 14.90
CA GLY A 18 15.29 -41.48 14.52
C GLY A 18 14.75 -40.90 13.23
N ALA A 19 15.18 -41.47 12.11
CA ALA A 19 14.54 -41.29 10.81
C ALA A 19 13.14 -41.91 10.82
N CYS A 20 12.12 -41.18 10.38
CA CYS A 20 10.86 -41.76 9.95
C CYS A 20 10.29 -40.90 8.82
N ALA A 21 10.37 -41.45 7.61
CA ALA A 21 9.66 -40.98 6.44
C ALA A 21 8.15 -41.22 6.64
N THR A 22 7.34 -40.19 6.47
CA THR A 22 5.89 -40.34 6.33
C THR A 22 5.44 -39.75 5.00
N ALA A 23 4.69 -40.61 4.30
CA ALA A 23 4.27 -40.50 2.92
C ALA A 23 3.35 -39.31 2.62
N LEU A 24 3.52 -38.80 1.40
CA LEU A 24 2.59 -37.91 0.69
C LEU A 24 1.37 -38.72 0.21
N PRO A 25 0.14 -38.22 0.35
CA PRO A 25 -0.98 -38.70 -0.44
C PRO A 25 -1.02 -38.00 -1.81
N GLU A 26 -1.08 -38.83 -2.86
CA GLU A 26 -1.33 -38.48 -4.26
C GLU A 26 -2.66 -37.70 -4.41
N GLN A 27 -2.62 -36.58 -5.14
CA GLN A 27 -3.83 -35.95 -5.70
C GLN A 27 -3.96 -36.33 -7.18
N PRO A 28 -5.11 -36.82 -7.64
CA PRO A 28 -5.33 -37.11 -9.05
C PRO A 28 -5.59 -35.82 -9.86
N ALA A 29 -4.92 -35.73 -11.00
CA ALA A 29 -5.18 -34.79 -12.08
C ALA A 29 -6.35 -35.26 -12.96
N ALA A 30 -7.28 -34.35 -13.28
CA ALA A 30 -8.21 -34.32 -14.44
C ALA A 30 -9.37 -33.35 -14.09
N ALA A 31 -9.93 -32.49 -14.94
CA ALA A 31 -9.88 -32.30 -16.37
C ALA A 31 -10.27 -30.85 -16.73
N ALA A 32 -9.95 -30.47 -17.98
CA ALA A 32 -10.26 -29.22 -18.65
C ALA A 32 -11.71 -29.15 -19.21
N ASN A 33 -12.01 -27.99 -19.82
CA ASN A 33 -13.14 -27.62 -20.71
C ASN A 33 -14.44 -27.15 -20.04
N ALA A 34 -15.20 -26.18 -20.55
CA ALA A 34 -15.04 -25.21 -21.64
C ALA A 34 -16.20 -24.19 -21.56
N SER A 35 -16.00 -23.05 -22.21
CA SER A 35 -16.94 -22.05 -22.74
C SER A 35 -18.43 -22.38 -22.88
N GLY A 36 -19.29 -21.37 -22.67
CA GLY A 36 -20.65 -21.33 -23.23
C GLY A 36 -21.43 -20.06 -22.87
N ALA A 37 -21.64 -19.19 -23.86
CA ALA A 37 -22.47 -17.99 -23.79
C ALA A 37 -23.89 -18.24 -24.34
N ALA A 38 -24.90 -17.56 -23.77
CA ALA A 38 -26.22 -17.19 -24.35
C ALA A 38 -26.99 -16.44 -23.22
N VAL A 39 -27.54 -15.22 -23.30
CA VAL A 39 -28.40 -14.48 -24.25
C VAL A 39 -29.81 -15.07 -24.43
N GLY A 40 -30.82 -14.30 -23.99
CA GLY A 40 -32.28 -14.44 -24.20
C GLY A 40 -33.04 -14.77 -22.90
N GLY A 41 -34.11 -14.10 -22.46
CA GLY A 41 -35.00 -13.08 -23.03
C GLY A 41 -36.46 -13.43 -22.66
N ASN A 42 -37.16 -12.51 -21.96
CA ASN A 42 -38.64 -12.41 -21.73
C ASN A 42 -39.39 -13.58 -21.05
N ALA A 43 -40.59 -13.46 -20.48
CA ALA A 43 -41.45 -12.42 -19.88
C ALA A 43 -42.78 -13.14 -19.49
N SER A 44 -43.58 -12.56 -18.57
CA SER A 44 -45.03 -12.83 -18.31
C SER A 44 -45.38 -14.17 -17.62
N THR A 45 -46.37 -14.36 -16.72
CA THR A 45 -47.55 -13.60 -16.21
C THR A 45 -48.11 -14.33 -14.96
N GLY A 46 -48.92 -13.67 -14.11
CA GLY A 46 -49.34 -14.05 -12.73
C GLY A 46 -50.33 -15.23 -12.54
N PRO A 47 -51.29 -15.26 -11.56
CA PRO A 47 -51.75 -14.23 -10.62
C PRO A 47 -51.83 -14.65 -9.12
N ALA A 48 -52.44 -13.76 -8.33
CA ALA A 48 -52.46 -13.61 -6.87
C ALA A 48 -53.28 -14.62 -6.04
N THR A 49 -52.95 -14.71 -4.74
CA THR A 49 -53.91 -15.00 -3.66
C THR A 49 -53.47 -14.33 -2.35
N THR A 50 -54.43 -13.65 -1.70
CA THR A 50 -54.35 -12.86 -0.47
C THR A 50 -54.71 -13.66 0.78
N VAL A 51 -54.00 -13.51 1.91
CA VAL A 51 -54.58 -13.55 3.28
C VAL A 51 -53.73 -12.67 4.24
N ALA A 52 -54.44 -11.82 5.00
CA ALA A 52 -54.10 -10.96 6.16
C ALA A 52 -53.49 -11.74 7.36
N ASP A 53 -52.99 -11.20 8.48
CA ASP A 53 -52.54 -9.92 9.05
C ASP A 53 -52.00 -10.32 10.45
N ALA A 54 -50.87 -9.76 10.90
CA ALA A 54 -50.53 -9.58 12.32
C ALA A 54 -49.18 -8.86 12.43
N GLY A 55 -49.23 -7.61 12.88
CA GLY A 55 -48.12 -6.68 12.94
C GLY A 55 -46.94 -7.12 13.82
N SER A 56 -45.75 -6.84 13.30
CA SER A 56 -44.56 -6.57 14.10
C SER A 56 -43.75 -5.49 13.38
N ALA A 57 -43.45 -4.41 14.09
CA ALA A 57 -42.89 -3.19 13.56
C ALA A 57 -41.51 -3.43 12.94
N VAL A 58 -41.44 -3.44 11.61
CA VAL A 58 -40.20 -3.40 10.84
C VAL A 58 -40.02 -1.97 10.35
N VAL A 59 -38.97 -1.32 10.81
CA VAL A 59 -38.50 -0.04 10.26
C VAL A 59 -38.15 -0.29 8.79
N GLY A 60 -38.96 0.27 7.90
CA GLY A 60 -38.79 0.16 6.46
C GLY A 60 -37.47 0.79 6.02
N VAL A 61 -36.60 -0.03 5.45
CA VAL A 61 -35.55 0.44 4.54
C VAL A 61 -36.26 0.79 3.24
N THR A 62 -36.59 2.07 3.07
CA THR A 62 -37.03 2.58 1.78
C THR A 62 -35.89 2.45 0.79
N ALA A 63 -36.17 1.82 -0.35
CA ALA A 63 -35.31 1.76 -1.51
C ALA A 63 -35.22 3.15 -2.16
N ASP A 64 -34.45 4.04 -1.54
CA ASP A 64 -34.09 5.35 -2.08
C ASP A 64 -32.57 5.56 -1.90
N ALA A 65 -31.80 4.82 -2.69
CA ALA A 65 -30.37 5.09 -2.90
C ALA A 65 -29.89 4.48 -4.23
N VAL A 66 -30.68 4.63 -5.31
CA VAL A 66 -30.18 4.46 -6.68
C VAL A 66 -30.66 5.65 -7.51
N ALA A 67 -30.10 6.82 -7.23
CA ALA A 67 -30.31 8.00 -8.05
C ALA A 67 -29.07 8.89 -8.01
N GLN A 68 -28.06 8.55 -8.82
CA GLN A 68 -27.14 9.55 -9.37
C GLN A 68 -26.37 9.06 -10.61
N PRO A 69 -27.02 8.93 -11.78
CA PRO A 69 -26.35 9.08 -13.07
C PRO A 69 -26.46 10.51 -13.63
N ALA A 70 -27.28 11.39 -13.03
CA ALA A 70 -27.55 12.72 -13.60
C ALA A 70 -26.40 13.74 -13.43
N ALA A 71 -25.54 13.59 -12.43
CA ALA A 71 -24.44 14.53 -12.18
C ALA A 71 -23.30 14.44 -13.20
N ILE A 72 -23.13 13.30 -13.88
CA ILE A 72 -22.09 13.11 -14.89
C ILE A 72 -22.57 13.59 -16.26
N ALA A 73 -23.87 13.46 -16.54
CA ALA A 73 -24.48 13.94 -17.79
C ALA A 73 -24.51 15.47 -17.86
N ASP A 74 -24.71 16.16 -16.73
CA ASP A 74 -24.75 17.63 -16.68
C ASP A 74 -23.35 18.25 -16.91
N VAL A 75 -22.28 17.59 -16.42
CA VAL A 75 -20.88 18.00 -16.68
C VAL A 75 -20.47 17.78 -18.14
N LEU A 76 -21.09 16.82 -18.83
CA LEU A 76 -20.88 16.59 -20.27
C LEU A 76 -21.75 17.51 -21.15
N ALA A 77 -22.91 17.96 -20.65
CA ALA A 77 -23.83 18.84 -21.35
C ALA A 77 -23.47 20.33 -21.22
N ASN A 78 -22.89 20.74 -20.09
CA ASN A 78 -22.37 22.08 -19.84
C ASN A 78 -20.94 21.99 -19.30
N PRO A 79 -19.92 21.84 -20.16
CA PRO A 79 -18.55 21.97 -19.69
C PRO A 79 -18.38 23.37 -19.08
N PRO A 80 -17.75 23.50 -17.90
CA PRO A 80 -17.39 24.82 -17.40
C PRO A 80 -16.53 25.52 -18.46
N PRO A 81 -16.70 26.83 -18.69
CA PRO A 81 -15.85 27.54 -19.62
C PRO A 81 -14.42 27.31 -19.17
N PHE A 82 -13.64 26.62 -20.01
CA PHE A 82 -12.20 26.56 -19.85
C PHE A 82 -11.76 28.02 -19.74
N ALA A 83 -11.20 28.40 -18.60
CA ALA A 83 -10.51 29.67 -18.50
C ALA A 83 -9.41 29.63 -19.56
N VAL A 84 -9.66 30.27 -20.69
CA VAL A 84 -8.65 30.55 -21.68
C VAL A 84 -7.63 31.37 -20.92
N LEU A 85 -6.45 30.79 -20.68
CA LEU A 85 -5.30 31.59 -20.31
C LEU A 85 -5.09 32.55 -21.48
N GLU A 86 -5.50 33.80 -21.30
CA GLU A 86 -5.28 34.83 -22.29
C GLU A 86 -3.78 34.88 -22.59
N PRO A 87 -3.37 34.92 -23.87
CA PRO A 87 -1.97 35.11 -24.21
C PRO A 87 -1.54 36.47 -23.68
N VAL A 88 -0.63 36.46 -22.70
CA VAL A 88 0.03 37.67 -22.19
C VAL A 88 0.66 38.38 -23.39
N GLY A 89 0.07 39.51 -23.76
CA GLY A 89 0.57 40.36 -24.84
C GLY A 89 2.00 40.85 -24.56
N PRO A 90 2.78 41.14 -25.61
CA PRO A 90 4.16 41.57 -25.45
C PRO A 90 4.19 43.01 -24.94
N GLY A 91 4.46 43.21 -23.66
CA GLY A 91 4.59 44.57 -23.11
C GLY A 91 4.70 44.70 -21.58
N GLY A 92 4.41 43.65 -20.82
CA GLY A 92 4.61 43.68 -19.36
C GLY A 92 6.06 43.40 -19.00
N SER A 93 6.90 44.43 -18.91
CA SER A 93 8.25 44.30 -18.34
C SER A 93 8.17 43.96 -16.85
N LEU A 94 8.27 42.68 -16.52
CA LEU A 94 8.66 42.27 -15.17
C LEU A 94 10.09 42.77 -14.96
N GLN A 95 10.22 43.87 -14.23
CA GLN A 95 11.51 44.39 -13.78
C GLN A 95 12.15 43.33 -12.88
N ALA A 96 12.94 42.43 -13.47
CA ALA A 96 13.75 41.46 -12.76
C ALA A 96 14.83 42.20 -11.98
N GLY A 97 14.51 42.55 -10.72
CA GLY A 97 15.50 43.03 -9.77
C GLY A 97 16.58 41.97 -9.57
N ALA A 98 17.83 42.34 -9.88
CA ALA A 98 19.06 41.61 -9.63
C ALA A 98 19.03 40.11 -10.02
N THR A 99 19.44 39.81 -11.25
CA THR A 99 19.66 38.45 -11.75
C THR A 99 20.76 37.74 -10.95
N ALA A 100 20.38 37.08 -9.85
CA ALA A 100 21.11 35.91 -9.42
C ALA A 100 21.13 34.93 -10.60
N ALA A 101 22.30 34.43 -10.98
CA ALA A 101 22.43 33.42 -12.01
C ALA A 101 21.39 32.29 -11.75
N PRO A 102 20.71 31.77 -12.78
CA PRO A 102 19.71 30.73 -12.58
C PRO A 102 20.36 29.59 -11.78
N ILE A 103 19.76 29.25 -10.63
CA ILE A 103 20.21 28.12 -9.83
C ILE A 103 20.12 26.91 -10.75
N LYS A 104 21.27 26.36 -11.14
CA LYS A 104 21.35 25.14 -11.95
C LYS A 104 20.95 23.98 -11.06
N ALA A 105 19.64 23.75 -10.94
CA ALA A 105 19.10 22.59 -10.27
C ALA A 105 19.53 21.33 -11.04
N ARG A 106 19.82 20.24 -10.32
CA ARG A 106 20.05 18.95 -10.95
C ARG A 106 18.72 18.45 -11.54
N ALA A 107 18.80 17.76 -12.67
CA ALA A 107 17.63 17.06 -13.19
C ALA A 107 17.19 15.99 -12.17
N ILE A 108 15.89 15.87 -11.97
CA ILE A 108 15.32 14.85 -11.08
C ILE A 108 15.65 13.47 -11.65
N GLN A 109 16.26 12.61 -10.83
CA GLN A 109 16.63 11.26 -11.22
C GLN A 109 15.84 10.24 -10.39
N ARG A 110 15.49 9.11 -11.01
CA ARG A 110 14.97 7.96 -10.26
C ARG A 110 16.11 7.17 -9.62
N LEU A 111 15.81 6.43 -8.56
CA LEU A 111 16.72 5.43 -8.00
C LEU A 111 17.12 4.39 -9.06
N THR A 112 18.39 4.00 -9.05
CA THR A 112 18.87 2.87 -9.83
C THR A 112 18.22 1.56 -9.36
N VAL A 113 18.18 0.55 -10.22
CA VAL A 113 17.64 -0.78 -9.86
C VAL A 113 18.36 -1.35 -8.64
N ASP A 114 19.68 -1.17 -8.55
CA ASP A 114 20.49 -1.63 -7.41
C ASP A 114 20.18 -0.87 -6.12
N MET A 115 19.95 0.45 -6.20
CA MET A 115 19.54 1.25 -5.05
C MET A 115 18.15 0.84 -4.56
N LEU A 116 17.22 0.57 -5.49
CA LEU A 116 15.88 0.08 -5.17
C LEU A 116 15.94 -1.30 -4.49
N GLU A 117 16.68 -2.24 -5.08
CA GLU A 117 16.83 -3.59 -4.53
C GLU A 117 17.40 -3.59 -3.10
N ARG A 118 18.36 -2.70 -2.83
CA ARG A 118 18.95 -2.56 -1.49
C ARG A 118 18.06 -1.79 -0.50
N SER A 119 17.24 -0.86 -0.97
CA SER A 119 16.40 -0.03 -0.08
C SER A 119 15.17 -0.78 0.43
N LEU A 120 14.55 -1.62 -0.40
CA LEU A 120 13.36 -2.40 -0.05
C LEU A 120 13.50 -3.20 1.26
N PRO A 121 14.51 -4.08 1.44
CA PRO A 121 14.63 -4.84 2.68
C PRO A 121 14.92 -3.97 3.91
N ILE A 122 15.50 -2.77 3.73
CA ILE A 122 15.77 -1.83 4.82
C ILE A 122 14.47 -1.17 5.29
N VAL A 123 13.65 -0.67 4.35
CA VAL A 123 12.41 0.04 4.68
C VAL A 123 11.27 -0.90 5.04
N LEU A 124 11.13 -2.04 4.36
CA LEU A 124 10.10 -3.03 4.64
C LEU A 124 10.46 -3.94 5.81
N GLY A 125 11.77 -4.16 6.03
CA GLY A 125 12.26 -5.04 7.08
C GLY A 125 12.20 -6.52 6.69
N LYS A 126 11.98 -7.35 7.71
CA LYS A 126 11.94 -8.82 7.59
C LYS A 126 10.50 -9.32 7.47
N ASP A 127 10.28 -10.51 6.96
CA ASP A 127 9.01 -11.24 7.00
C ASP A 127 8.79 -11.94 8.36
N ALA A 128 7.74 -12.75 8.47
CA ALA A 128 7.44 -13.51 9.68
C ALA A 128 8.48 -14.63 9.98
N THR A 129 9.24 -15.07 8.96
CA THR A 129 10.30 -16.07 9.09
C THR A 129 11.68 -15.45 9.38
N GLY A 130 11.76 -14.12 9.43
CA GLY A 130 12.99 -13.37 9.64
C GLY A 130 13.81 -13.11 8.38
N LYS A 131 13.30 -13.45 7.19
CA LYS A 131 13.95 -13.17 5.90
C LYS A 131 13.62 -11.75 5.43
N PRO A 132 14.53 -11.03 4.76
CA PRO A 132 14.21 -9.70 4.23
C PRO A 132 13.08 -9.77 3.19
N ILE A 133 12.20 -8.77 3.19
CA ILE A 133 11.12 -8.70 2.19
C ILE A 133 11.70 -8.13 0.89
N HIS A 134 11.61 -8.91 -0.18
CA HIS A 134 11.91 -8.50 -1.54
C HIS A 134 10.65 -8.59 -2.43
N TRP A 135 10.71 -7.97 -3.59
CA TRP A 135 9.69 -8.09 -4.61
C TRP A 135 9.90 -9.38 -5.43
N TYR A 136 8.93 -10.29 -5.39
CA TYR A 136 8.96 -11.55 -6.11
C TYR A 136 7.72 -11.70 -6.99
N GLY A 137 7.87 -12.33 -8.15
CA GLY A 137 6.72 -12.84 -8.90
C GLY A 137 6.37 -14.27 -8.52
N THR A 138 6.19 -15.11 -9.55
CA THR A 138 5.84 -16.53 -9.41
C THR A 138 7.03 -17.44 -9.07
N GLY A 139 8.25 -16.90 -8.94
CA GLY A 139 9.48 -17.65 -8.69
C GLY A 139 10.23 -17.22 -7.42
N THR A 140 11.43 -17.80 -7.23
CA THR A 140 12.33 -17.49 -6.09
C THR A 140 13.32 -16.37 -6.39
N VAL A 141 13.38 -15.91 -7.64
CA VAL A 141 14.28 -14.85 -8.09
C VAL A 141 13.59 -13.50 -7.87
N PRO A 142 14.24 -12.53 -7.20
CA PRO A 142 13.69 -11.18 -7.07
C PRO A 142 13.39 -10.57 -8.43
N MET A 143 12.30 -9.81 -8.54
CA MET A 143 11.93 -9.16 -9.79
C MET A 143 12.94 -8.10 -10.25
N THR A 144 13.79 -7.60 -9.34
CA THR A 144 14.91 -6.70 -9.66
C THR A 144 16.10 -7.42 -10.30
N ASP A 145 16.13 -8.75 -10.31
CA ASP A 145 17.20 -9.54 -10.93
C ASP A 145 17.14 -9.47 -12.47
N ASP A 146 18.30 -9.63 -13.12
CA ASP A 146 18.44 -9.57 -14.58
C ASP A 146 17.72 -10.71 -15.30
N ALA A 147 17.61 -11.89 -14.66
CA ALA A 147 16.83 -13.01 -15.16
C ALA A 147 15.32 -12.76 -15.08
N ALA A 148 14.89 -11.72 -14.35
CA ALA A 148 13.50 -11.29 -14.21
C ALA A 148 13.25 -9.97 -14.96
N LEU A 149 13.14 -8.83 -14.26
CA LEU A 149 12.83 -7.53 -14.84
C LEU A 149 13.98 -6.52 -14.77
N GLY A 150 15.15 -6.89 -14.23
CA GLY A 150 16.29 -5.96 -14.05
C GLY A 150 16.65 -5.19 -15.31
N ARG A 151 16.72 -5.88 -16.46
CA ARG A 151 16.98 -5.25 -17.77
C ARG A 151 15.83 -4.34 -18.23
N ALA A 152 14.58 -4.75 -18.05
CA ALA A 152 13.41 -3.96 -18.39
C ALA A 152 13.24 -2.72 -17.49
N LEU A 153 13.78 -2.78 -16.26
CA LEU A 153 13.88 -1.68 -15.32
C LEU A 153 15.05 -0.72 -15.63
N GLY A 154 15.83 -0.99 -16.68
CA GLY A 154 16.89 -0.11 -17.18
C GLY A 154 18.29 -0.42 -16.66
N ARG A 155 18.50 -1.53 -15.93
CA ARG A 155 19.84 -1.93 -15.47
C ARG A 155 20.76 -2.18 -16.69
N PRO A 156 21.99 -1.63 -16.68
CA PRO A 156 22.92 -1.77 -17.80
C PRO A 156 23.40 -3.22 -17.95
N ASP A 157 23.53 -3.68 -19.20
CA ASP A 157 24.04 -5.02 -19.50
C ASP A 157 25.55 -5.04 -19.79
N TYR A 158 26.18 -3.85 -19.87
CA TYR A 158 27.59 -3.59 -20.20
C TYR A 158 28.10 -4.22 -21.51
N ASN A 159 27.22 -4.83 -22.30
CA ASN A 159 27.53 -5.36 -23.63
C ASN A 159 27.06 -4.38 -24.71
N THR A 160 25.87 -3.81 -24.52
CA THR A 160 25.23 -2.89 -25.46
C THR A 160 24.82 -1.57 -24.81
N ILE A 161 24.54 -1.58 -23.51
CA ILE A 161 24.13 -0.40 -22.73
C ILE A 161 25.06 -0.31 -21.51
N THR A 162 25.85 0.76 -21.46
CA THR A 162 26.81 1.01 -20.35
C THR A 162 26.24 1.91 -19.26
N ASP A 163 25.22 2.70 -19.58
CA ASP A 163 24.61 3.67 -18.67
C ASP A 163 23.17 3.29 -18.34
N GLU A 164 22.81 3.34 -17.07
CA GLU A 164 21.43 3.16 -16.62
C GLU A 164 20.58 4.38 -16.97
N ASP A 165 19.39 4.17 -17.54
CA ASP A 165 18.45 5.27 -17.79
C ASP A 165 17.74 5.68 -16.50
N THR A 166 18.33 6.61 -15.74
CA THR A 166 17.74 7.13 -14.50
C THR A 166 16.67 8.20 -14.73
N LYS A 167 16.17 8.39 -15.96
CA LYS A 167 15.06 9.30 -16.21
C LYS A 167 13.75 8.66 -15.74
N PRO A 168 12.82 9.43 -15.16
CA PRO A 168 11.48 8.94 -14.88
C PRO A 168 10.80 8.49 -16.17
N SER A 169 10.35 7.24 -16.23
CA SER A 169 9.62 6.68 -17.37
C SER A 169 8.28 6.12 -16.92
N ILE A 170 7.28 6.11 -17.82
CA ILE A 170 5.95 5.55 -17.53
C ILE A 170 6.06 4.07 -17.15
N LEU A 171 6.96 3.33 -17.82
CA LEU A 171 7.20 1.92 -17.55
C LEU A 171 7.73 1.71 -16.13
N TYR A 172 8.68 2.55 -15.69
CA TYR A 172 9.19 2.50 -14.32
C TYR A 172 8.07 2.75 -13.29
N THR A 173 7.24 3.77 -13.48
CA THR A 173 6.11 4.05 -12.57
C THR A 173 5.15 2.87 -12.47
N LYS A 174 4.88 2.17 -13.59
CA LYS A 174 4.05 0.96 -13.58
C LYS A 174 4.68 -0.16 -12.75
N PHE A 175 5.98 -0.40 -12.92
CA PHE A 175 6.69 -1.39 -12.12
C PHE A 175 6.70 -1.04 -10.63
N MET A 176 6.83 0.24 -10.29
CA MET A 176 6.75 0.70 -8.91
C MET A 176 5.36 0.48 -8.29
N ASP A 177 4.28 0.69 -9.04
CA ASP A 177 2.91 0.37 -8.59
C ASP A 177 2.72 -1.14 -8.35
N ASP A 178 3.17 -1.99 -9.29
CA ASP A 178 3.07 -3.45 -9.15
C ASP A 178 3.89 -3.97 -7.97
N MET A 179 5.15 -3.50 -7.87
CA MET A 179 6.04 -3.81 -6.76
C MET A 179 5.41 -3.41 -5.43
N ALA A 180 4.93 -2.17 -5.31
CA ALA A 180 4.34 -1.66 -4.09
C ALA A 180 3.14 -2.51 -3.64
N ARG A 181 2.26 -2.90 -4.58
CA ARG A 181 1.08 -3.72 -4.27
C ARG A 181 1.43 -5.12 -3.77
N ASP A 182 2.48 -5.74 -4.30
CA ASP A 182 2.97 -7.06 -3.87
C ASP A 182 3.66 -6.96 -2.51
N VAL A 183 4.69 -6.13 -2.39
CA VAL A 183 5.51 -6.07 -1.17
C VAL A 183 4.74 -5.54 0.03
N CYS A 184 3.80 -4.60 -0.17
CA CYS A 184 2.95 -4.11 0.91
C CYS A 184 1.94 -5.15 1.38
N GLN A 185 1.46 -6.04 0.49
CA GLN A 185 0.63 -7.16 0.91
C GLN A 185 1.44 -8.14 1.76
N ARG A 186 2.63 -8.52 1.30
CA ARG A 186 3.55 -9.40 2.06
C ARG A 186 3.93 -8.82 3.42
N LEU A 187 4.19 -7.51 3.45
CA LEU A 187 4.51 -6.80 4.68
C LEU A 187 3.35 -6.85 5.68
N LEU A 188 2.14 -6.60 5.21
CA LEU A 188 0.93 -6.63 6.03
C LEU A 188 0.66 -8.04 6.59
N ASP A 189 0.79 -9.07 5.75
CA ASP A 189 0.61 -10.47 6.16
C ASP A 189 1.69 -10.89 7.17
N SER A 190 2.93 -10.44 6.98
CA SER A 190 4.03 -10.64 7.93
C SER A 190 3.76 -9.95 9.26
N ASP A 191 3.34 -8.68 9.25
CA ASP A 191 3.05 -7.92 10.47
C ASP A 191 1.92 -8.55 11.29
N ALA A 192 0.93 -9.16 10.62
CA ALA A 192 -0.15 -9.87 11.28
C ALA A 192 0.32 -11.07 12.12
N GLN A 193 1.45 -11.67 11.76
CA GLN A 193 2.04 -12.82 12.45
C GLN A 193 3.07 -12.42 13.53
N LYS A 194 3.41 -11.13 13.63
CA LYS A 194 4.46 -10.64 14.53
C LYS A 194 3.91 -10.03 15.82
N PRO A 195 4.71 -10.04 16.91
CA PRO A 195 4.48 -9.19 18.07
C PRO A 195 4.48 -7.71 17.68
N ALA A 196 3.66 -6.90 18.35
CA ALA A 196 3.49 -5.48 18.02
C ALA A 196 4.82 -4.68 18.00
N ALA A 197 5.78 -5.04 18.84
CA ALA A 197 7.09 -4.38 18.90
C ALA A 197 7.95 -4.61 17.64
N ASP A 198 7.73 -5.71 16.93
CA ASP A 198 8.51 -6.13 15.75
C ASP A 198 7.80 -5.82 14.42
N ARG A 199 6.57 -5.27 14.49
CA ARG A 199 5.81 -4.84 13.32
C ARG A 199 6.41 -3.59 12.70
N THR A 200 6.36 -3.53 11.37
CA THR A 200 6.87 -2.38 10.60
C THR A 200 5.74 -1.48 10.12
N LEU A 201 4.70 -2.04 9.51
CA LEU A 201 3.56 -1.26 9.03
C LEU A 201 2.61 -0.90 10.18
N LEU A 202 2.40 -1.80 11.13
CA LEU A 202 1.40 -1.70 12.20
C LEU A 202 2.03 -1.55 13.60
N ARG A 203 3.12 -0.80 13.71
CA ARG A 203 3.91 -0.73 14.95
C ARG A 203 3.15 -0.10 16.12
N PHE A 204 2.40 0.98 15.87
CA PHE A 204 1.71 1.74 16.92
C PHE A 204 0.19 1.59 16.87
N VAL A 205 -0.32 0.67 16.07
CA VAL A 205 -1.76 0.50 15.84
C VAL A 205 -2.13 -0.96 15.94
N PRO A 206 -3.31 -1.29 16.48
CA PRO A 206 -3.78 -2.66 16.49
C PRO A 206 -4.11 -3.11 15.06
N LEU A 207 -3.97 -4.41 14.82
CA LEU A 207 -4.40 -5.04 13.57
C LEU A 207 -5.93 -5.09 13.49
N ASP A 208 -6.58 -5.24 14.65
CA ASP A 208 -8.00 -5.46 14.79
C ASP A 208 -8.61 -4.38 15.71
N GLY A 209 -9.77 -3.85 15.33
CA GLY A 209 -10.57 -2.94 16.16
C GLY A 209 -10.31 -1.45 15.93
N PRO A 210 -11.00 -0.58 16.70
CA PRO A 210 -10.92 0.86 16.54
C PRO A 210 -9.52 1.36 16.90
N THR A 211 -8.99 2.27 16.09
CA THR A 211 -7.70 2.92 16.34
C THR A 211 -7.95 4.39 16.65
N ALA A 212 -7.40 4.90 17.75
CA ALA A 212 -7.49 6.31 18.08
C ALA A 212 -6.71 7.15 17.05
N VAL A 213 -7.23 8.34 16.71
CA VAL A 213 -6.58 9.25 15.73
C VAL A 213 -5.13 9.57 16.11
N VAL A 214 -4.85 9.69 17.41
CA VAL A 214 -3.49 9.93 17.92
C VAL A 214 -2.51 8.79 17.58
N ASP A 215 -2.98 7.54 17.60
CA ASP A 215 -2.18 6.36 17.28
C ASP A 215 -1.98 6.23 15.77
N ILE A 216 -3.00 6.53 14.97
CA ILE A 216 -2.89 6.63 13.51
C ILE A 216 -1.80 7.65 13.15
N GLN A 217 -1.87 8.86 13.69
CA GLN A 217 -0.88 9.91 13.43
C GLN A 217 0.52 9.53 13.91
N LYS A 218 0.62 8.88 15.07
CA LYS A 218 1.91 8.37 15.58
C LYS A 218 2.50 7.33 14.64
N ASN A 219 1.70 6.41 14.13
CA ASN A 219 2.13 5.41 13.17
C ASN A 219 2.52 6.03 11.82
N LEU A 220 1.74 6.97 11.29
CA LEU A 220 2.06 7.68 10.06
C LEU A 220 3.39 8.46 10.15
N ARG A 221 3.66 9.15 11.27
CA ARG A 221 4.96 9.79 11.50
C ARG A 221 6.11 8.80 11.47
N TYR A 222 5.92 7.64 12.10
CA TYR A 222 6.92 6.57 12.08
C TYR A 222 7.18 6.04 10.67
N LEU A 223 6.12 5.83 9.88
CA LEU A 223 6.25 5.36 8.50
C LEU A 223 6.91 6.40 7.60
N VAL A 224 6.55 7.69 7.73
CA VAL A 224 7.18 8.77 6.96
C VAL A 224 8.68 8.87 7.29
N LEU A 225 9.06 8.77 8.56
CA LEU A 225 10.47 8.75 8.96
C LEU A 225 11.19 7.53 8.38
N ARG A 226 10.53 6.37 8.36
CA ARG A 226 11.12 5.11 7.89
C ARG A 226 11.27 5.03 6.37
N PHE A 227 10.27 5.48 5.61
CA PHE A 227 10.26 5.37 4.15
C PHE A 227 10.92 6.57 3.47
N TRP A 228 10.70 7.79 3.97
CA TRP A 228 11.20 9.01 3.33
C TRP A 228 12.35 9.67 4.11
N GLY A 229 12.76 9.11 5.26
CA GLY A 229 13.83 9.69 6.09
C GLY A 229 13.47 11.04 6.71
N ARG A 230 12.19 11.45 6.68
CA ARG A 230 11.75 12.77 7.13
C ARG A 230 11.15 12.71 8.53
N TYR A 231 11.76 13.44 9.45
CA TYR A 231 11.18 13.64 10.78
C TYR A 231 10.03 14.64 10.71
N VAL A 232 8.87 14.25 11.26
CA VAL A 232 7.69 15.12 11.38
C VAL A 232 7.35 15.24 12.86
N PRO A 233 7.38 16.45 13.45
CA PRO A 233 7.09 16.63 14.86
C PRO A 233 5.60 16.37 15.17
N PRO A 234 5.24 16.06 16.44
CA PRO A 234 3.85 16.00 16.87
C PRO A 234 3.12 17.32 16.61
N SER A 235 1.85 17.26 16.18
CA SER A 235 1.05 18.43 15.78
C SER A 235 0.93 19.52 16.85
N ALA A 236 0.95 19.16 18.15
CA ALA A 236 0.97 20.12 19.26
C ALA A 236 2.22 21.04 19.28
N THR A 237 3.26 20.68 18.54
CA THR A 237 4.53 21.42 18.43
C THR A 237 4.78 22.00 17.04
N ALA A 238 3.85 21.81 16.10
CA ALA A 238 4.00 22.27 14.73
C ALA A 238 3.51 23.72 14.58
N THR A 239 4.37 24.68 14.89
CA THR A 239 4.15 26.11 14.59
C THR A 239 4.89 26.49 13.30
N GLY A 240 4.15 26.78 12.22
CA GLY A 240 4.70 27.29 10.96
C GLY A 240 3.95 26.83 9.70
N PRO A 241 4.24 27.41 8.52
CA PRO A 241 3.61 27.06 7.24
C PRO A 241 3.90 25.63 6.76
N THR A 242 4.78 24.90 7.46
CA THR A 242 5.07 23.48 7.26
C THR A 242 4.18 22.53 8.06
N ALA A 243 3.26 23.06 8.89
CA ALA A 243 2.45 22.28 9.83
C ALA A 243 1.19 21.65 9.21
N ALA A 244 0.59 22.26 8.20
CA ALA A 244 -0.60 21.75 7.50
C ALA A 244 -0.23 21.41 6.05
N GLY A 245 -0.50 20.19 5.60
CA GLY A 245 -0.21 19.72 4.22
C GLY A 245 1.25 19.37 3.88
N ALA A 246 2.26 20.11 4.35
CA ALA A 246 3.63 20.03 3.80
C ALA A 246 4.43 18.73 4.11
N ASN A 247 3.91 17.86 4.99
CA ASN A 247 4.59 16.64 5.43
C ASN A 247 3.95 15.34 4.89
N GLY A 248 2.91 15.44 4.04
CA GLY A 248 2.21 14.29 3.46
C GLY A 248 1.36 13.47 4.43
N ILE A 249 1.44 13.70 5.75
CA ILE A 249 0.68 12.94 6.77
C ILE A 249 -0.83 13.07 6.55
N GLU A 250 -1.33 14.27 6.26
CA GLU A 250 -2.77 14.48 6.03
C GLU A 250 -3.24 13.71 4.80
N SER A 251 -2.50 13.78 3.69
CA SER A 251 -2.80 12.99 2.48
C SER A 251 -2.77 11.49 2.74
N LEU A 252 -1.81 11.00 3.53
CA LEU A 252 -1.74 9.59 3.93
C LEU A 252 -2.90 9.19 4.85
N GLN A 253 -3.34 10.10 5.74
CA GLN A 253 -4.49 9.87 6.60
C GLN A 253 -5.78 9.82 5.77
N THR A 254 -5.96 10.74 4.81
CA THR A 254 -7.08 10.72 3.86
C THR A 254 -7.06 9.43 3.03
N LEU A 255 -5.89 9.00 2.56
CA LEU A 255 -5.74 7.73 1.83
C LEU A 255 -6.14 6.53 2.69
N TRP A 256 -5.70 6.51 3.96
CA TRP A 256 -6.10 5.46 4.90
C TRP A 256 -7.61 5.45 5.12
N GLN A 257 -8.23 6.61 5.36
CA GLN A 257 -9.68 6.74 5.58
C GLN A 257 -10.49 6.35 4.34
N ALA A 258 -10.02 6.71 3.14
CA ALA A 258 -10.66 6.35 1.89
C ALA A 258 -10.67 4.82 1.66
N ALA A 259 -9.58 4.14 2.04
CA ALA A 259 -9.45 2.70 1.87
C ALA A 259 -10.05 1.87 3.02
N ALA A 260 -10.01 2.36 4.26
CA ALA A 260 -10.54 1.67 5.44
C ALA A 260 -11.99 2.03 5.78
N GLY A 261 -12.51 3.13 5.25
CA GLY A 261 -13.73 3.77 5.71
C GLY A 261 -13.51 4.66 6.96
N PRO A 262 -14.50 5.50 7.31
CA PRO A 262 -14.39 6.44 8.43
C PRO A 262 -14.31 5.74 9.80
N THR A 263 -14.91 4.55 9.91
CA THR A 263 -14.93 3.72 11.11
C THR A 263 -14.77 2.24 10.71
N PRO A 264 -13.53 1.72 10.64
CA PRO A 264 -13.29 0.33 10.27
C PRO A 264 -14.02 -0.62 11.23
N GLN A 265 -14.97 -1.39 10.72
CA GLN A 265 -15.78 -2.34 11.51
C GLN A 265 -15.15 -3.74 11.52
N THR A 266 -14.26 -4.02 10.57
CA THR A 266 -13.64 -5.32 10.37
C THR A 266 -12.12 -5.21 10.29
N LYS A 267 -11.43 -6.30 10.65
CA LYS A 267 -9.99 -6.48 10.42
C LYS A 267 -9.58 -6.16 8.99
N GLY A 268 -10.35 -6.64 8.01
CA GLY A 268 -10.05 -6.47 6.58
C GLY A 268 -10.03 -5.01 6.15
N GLN A 269 -10.93 -4.18 6.68
CA GLN A 269 -10.98 -2.75 6.36
C GLN A 269 -9.76 -1.98 6.87
N ALA A 270 -9.39 -2.16 8.14
CA ALA A 270 -8.21 -1.50 8.70
C ALA A 270 -6.93 -1.95 7.97
N ALA A 271 -6.82 -3.26 7.70
CA ALA A 271 -5.72 -3.85 6.96
C ALA A 271 -5.60 -3.25 5.53
N GLN A 272 -6.72 -3.08 4.83
CA GLN A 272 -6.75 -2.44 3.50
C GLN A 272 -6.33 -0.96 3.55
N GLY A 273 -6.72 -0.23 4.60
CA GLY A 273 -6.24 1.14 4.84
C GLY A 273 -4.73 1.22 4.97
N TRP A 274 -4.14 0.36 5.78
CA TRP A 274 -2.69 0.33 5.97
C TRP A 274 -1.92 -0.15 4.74
N ARG A 275 -2.50 -1.08 3.98
CA ARG A 275 -1.97 -1.46 2.67
C ARG A 275 -1.94 -0.26 1.72
N ALA A 276 -3.03 0.51 1.65
CA ALA A 276 -3.09 1.70 0.80
C ALA A 276 -2.04 2.74 1.20
N VAL A 277 -1.84 2.98 2.51
CA VAL A 277 -0.77 3.85 3.02
C VAL A 277 0.61 3.36 2.59
N CYS A 278 0.90 2.06 2.75
CA CYS A 278 2.17 1.47 2.33
C CYS A 278 2.42 1.67 0.83
N VAL A 279 1.42 1.43 -0.01
CA VAL A 279 1.51 1.65 -1.46
C VAL A 279 1.76 3.13 -1.77
N GLY A 280 1.02 4.04 -1.13
CA GLY A 280 1.20 5.48 -1.29
C GLY A 280 2.60 5.97 -0.88
N LEU A 281 3.20 5.36 0.16
CA LEU A 281 4.56 5.68 0.59
C LEU A 281 5.61 5.25 -0.46
N LEU A 282 5.48 4.06 -1.05
CA LEU A 282 6.43 3.51 -2.02
C LEU A 282 6.31 4.15 -3.41
N VAL A 283 5.09 4.49 -3.84
CA VAL A 283 4.83 5.10 -5.17
C VAL A 283 5.04 6.63 -5.13
N SER A 284 5.16 7.23 -3.94
CA SER A 284 5.44 8.66 -3.82
C SER A 284 6.76 9.05 -4.48
N PRO A 285 6.82 10.18 -5.22
CA PRO A 285 8.06 10.81 -5.66
C PRO A 285 9.13 10.89 -4.58
N ALA A 286 8.74 11.14 -3.32
CA ALA A 286 9.65 11.24 -2.19
C ALA A 286 10.43 9.96 -1.86
N PHE A 287 9.98 8.80 -2.33
CA PHE A 287 10.69 7.52 -2.11
C PHE A 287 11.74 7.23 -3.18
N HIS A 288 11.40 7.51 -4.43
CA HIS A 288 12.16 7.02 -5.59
C HIS A 288 12.83 8.09 -6.45
N LEU A 289 12.65 9.38 -6.15
CA LEU A 289 13.29 10.49 -6.86
C LEU A 289 14.31 11.22 -5.96
N TYR A 290 15.43 11.64 -6.53
CA TYR A 290 16.48 12.45 -5.88
C TYR A 290 17.06 13.53 -6.80
#